data_AF-I0AH07-F1
#
_entry.id   AF-I0AH07-F1
#
_cell.length_a   1.000
_cell.length_b   1.000
_cell.length_c   1.000
_cell.angle_alpha   90.00
_cell.angle_beta   90.00
_cell.angle_gamma   90.00
#
_symmetry.space_group_name_H-M   'P 1'
#
loop_
_entity.id
_entity.type
_entity.pdbx_description
1 polymer ?
#
loop_
_entity_poly.entity_id
_entity_poly.type
_entity_poly.pdbx_seq_one_letter_code
_entity_poly.pdbx_strand_id
1 'polypeptide(L)'
;MVNSIMKSENYKTIILNFLSKFYHLIAGILVFLVYYSSTSRSIGENDSGELAAVQATWGIAHPTGYPLFSITGYIYSKLPIAEPLIFQLNLLQCIFNSLTVIVLIKIIEKILLNFKYFINDKRFPAFSNISINQWTVLITSIIGGLTFAFSITFWKQSTRVEVYSLQIFLTSLILYLFIDILTKHLKSESSKNQQWYLIAILIGLAFSNHMMTLYLLPATIYLFFTINHFEKKSYILFVKLLLVSFSIAFFFYLLMMFRAQSDPPFTFMNEPKSFPALIDYVRGKYYESKMFQGAESVRQQTIQFLNILSFNKQTGFTGGEFGFLIIPVFSGLLFVLIFFRRLRMLYILIIATSLFFVLNYSIPDIDEYFLVIFLLFSIASTIIIGVLATLAKKIQTIISAFFLTLIFWQLYTNFPEIDRSNDYVVEDYSREVLKHIPANKILLTSDWPLFAAPSFFLQYALGYRKDIEVLGIEMLPLPSYKLDVKKRFGSVENLLKDDYYITFDVFKDYIRKGKFNLGDKTIIPEGLCFRLSDDKNYSDYYPIPKKMRFLNKRTIFHEYIYHLTGFMLEARARYEIENGKIDKAKMLLMLIKKDYPDYSISPDLKTYL
;
A
#
# COMPACT_ATOMS: atom_id res chain seq x y z
N MET A 1 -42.02 31.55 25.98
CA MET A 1 -41.71 31.33 24.54
C MET A 1 -40.43 32.03 24.10
N VAL A 2 -40.22 33.32 24.41
CA VAL A 2 -38.98 34.06 24.08
C VAL A 2 -37.70 33.44 24.68
N ASN A 3 -37.74 32.92 25.92
CA ASN A 3 -36.59 32.25 26.54
C ASN A 3 -36.23 30.88 25.94
N SER A 4 -37.15 30.16 25.26
CA SER A 4 -36.81 28.91 24.56
C SER A 4 -36.25 29.19 23.16
N ILE A 5 -36.70 30.26 22.51
CA ILE A 5 -36.18 30.71 21.21
C ILE A 5 -34.76 31.26 21.37
N MET A 6 -34.49 32.11 22.36
CA MET A 6 -33.13 32.63 22.64
C MET A 6 -32.14 31.53 23.07
N LYS A 7 -32.59 30.51 23.82
CA LYS A 7 -31.75 29.33 24.08
C LYS A 7 -31.43 28.59 22.78
N SER A 8 -32.41 28.38 21.91
CA SER A 8 -32.22 27.64 20.64
C SER A 8 -31.25 28.31 19.65
N GLU A 9 -31.25 29.66 19.58
CA GLU A 9 -30.31 30.40 18.73
C GLU A 9 -28.87 30.33 19.25
N ASN A 10 -28.71 30.32 20.58
CA ASN A 10 -27.40 30.18 21.21
C ASN A 10 -26.83 28.77 20.97
N TYR A 11 -27.65 27.73 21.08
CA TYR A 11 -27.24 26.36 20.74
C TYR A 11 -26.88 26.20 19.27
N LYS A 12 -27.66 26.77 18.33
CA LYS A 12 -27.33 26.74 16.90
C LYS A 12 -25.99 27.41 16.61
N THR A 13 -25.73 28.56 17.23
CA THR A 13 -24.47 29.29 17.07
C THR A 13 -23.29 28.51 17.64
N ILE A 14 -23.46 27.90 18.80
CA ILE A 14 -22.44 27.02 19.42
C ILE A 14 -22.13 25.83 18.50
N ILE A 15 -23.15 25.15 17.96
CA ILE A 15 -22.99 24.01 17.06
C ILE A 15 -22.27 24.43 15.77
N LEU A 16 -22.67 25.55 15.15
CA LEU A 16 -22.03 26.05 13.94
C LEU A 16 -20.56 26.46 14.17
N ASN A 17 -20.25 27.04 15.32
CA ASN A 17 -18.87 27.35 15.71
C ASN A 17 -18.05 26.09 15.97
N PHE A 18 -18.65 25.08 16.60
CA PHE A 18 -18.00 23.78 16.80
C PHE A 18 -17.71 23.09 15.46
N LEU A 19 -18.72 22.97 14.59
CA LEU A 19 -18.60 22.36 13.27
C LEU A 19 -17.55 23.09 12.41
N SER A 20 -17.58 24.42 12.37
CA SER A 20 -16.61 25.20 11.60
C SER A 20 -15.19 25.12 12.15
N LYS A 21 -15.00 24.86 13.44
CA LYS A 21 -13.68 24.68 14.05
C LYS A 21 -13.11 23.28 13.85
N PHE A 22 -13.95 22.25 13.88
CA PHE A 22 -13.53 20.85 13.89
C PHE A 22 -13.90 20.05 12.63
N TYR A 23 -14.38 20.71 11.57
CA TYR A 23 -14.82 20.05 10.34
C TYR A 23 -13.78 19.10 9.74
N HIS A 24 -12.48 19.43 9.81
CA HIS A 24 -11.41 18.57 9.31
C HIS A 24 -11.32 17.27 10.11
N LEU A 25 -11.47 17.32 11.44
CA LEU A 25 -11.50 16.12 12.29
C LEU A 25 -12.77 15.29 12.02
N ILE A 26 -13.92 15.95 11.88
CA ILE A 26 -15.18 15.28 11.59
C ILE A 26 -15.09 14.55 10.24
N ALA A 27 -14.58 15.21 9.20
CA ALA A 27 -14.36 14.59 7.90
C ALA A 27 -13.38 13.41 7.98
N GLY A 28 -12.28 13.56 8.72
CA GLY A 28 -11.34 12.47 8.97
C GLY A 28 -11.96 11.27 9.69
N ILE A 29 -12.82 11.51 10.69
CA ILE A 29 -13.55 10.45 11.40
C ILE A 29 -14.53 9.75 10.47
N LEU A 30 -15.28 10.49 9.64
CA LEU A 30 -16.20 9.90 8.66
C LEU A 30 -15.45 9.03 7.64
N VAL A 31 -14.30 9.51 7.15
CA VAL A 31 -13.42 8.71 6.26
C VAL A 31 -12.89 7.48 6.97
N PHE A 32 -12.48 7.60 8.24
CA PHE A 32 -12.06 6.44 9.04
C PHE A 32 -13.16 5.39 9.14
N LEU A 33 -14.41 5.79 9.37
CA LEU A 33 -15.55 4.85 9.43
C LEU A 33 -15.79 4.15 8.10
N VAL A 34 -15.65 4.85 6.98
CA VAL A 34 -15.70 4.23 5.65
C VAL A 34 -14.57 3.23 5.47
N TYR A 35 -13.33 3.60 5.80
CA TYR A 35 -12.18 2.70 5.72
C TYR A 35 -12.32 1.48 6.63
N TYR A 36 -12.78 1.67 7.86
CA TYR A 36 -13.09 0.59 8.81
C TYR A 36 -14.09 -0.40 8.22
N SER A 37 -15.09 0.09 7.49
CA SER A 37 -16.11 -0.77 6.86
C SER A 37 -15.57 -1.60 5.69
N SER A 38 -14.54 -1.10 4.98
CA SER A 38 -13.97 -1.75 3.79
C SER A 38 -12.68 -2.53 4.07
N THR A 39 -12.03 -2.33 5.21
CA THR A 39 -10.70 -2.88 5.49
C THR A 39 -10.76 -4.38 5.78
N SER A 40 -9.69 -5.10 5.40
CA SER A 40 -9.63 -6.55 5.52
C SER A 40 -9.64 -7.00 6.97
N ARG A 41 -10.43 -8.04 7.25
CA ARG A 41 -10.47 -8.74 8.54
C ARG A 41 -9.48 -9.91 8.59
N SER A 42 -8.70 -10.08 7.52
CA SER A 42 -7.80 -11.21 7.29
C SER A 42 -6.47 -10.73 6.71
N ILE A 43 -5.61 -11.68 6.36
CA ILE A 43 -4.29 -11.43 5.77
C ILE A 43 -4.47 -11.03 4.31
N GLY A 44 -3.84 -9.92 3.90
CA GLY A 44 -3.84 -9.45 2.52
C GLY A 44 -2.81 -10.16 1.64
N GLU A 45 -2.93 -9.94 0.33
CA GLU A 45 -1.98 -10.36 -0.69
C GLU A 45 -0.69 -9.52 -0.72
N ASN A 46 0.25 -9.91 -1.60
CA ASN A 46 1.56 -9.27 -1.81
C ASN A 46 2.40 -9.27 -0.52
N ASP A 47 3.04 -8.15 -0.21
CA ASP A 47 3.94 -8.00 0.93
C ASP A 47 3.18 -7.90 2.27
N SER A 48 1.84 -7.79 2.23
CA SER A 48 1.04 -7.49 3.41
C SER A 48 1.23 -8.51 4.54
N GLY A 49 1.31 -9.80 4.21
CA GLY A 49 1.58 -10.85 5.20
C GLY A 49 2.98 -10.74 5.83
N GLU A 50 4.00 -10.44 5.02
CA GLU A 50 5.38 -10.28 5.51
C GLU A 50 5.50 -9.03 6.37
N LEU A 51 4.97 -7.89 5.91
CA LEU A 51 4.92 -6.64 6.66
C LEU A 51 4.14 -6.78 7.97
N ALA A 52 3.03 -7.53 7.97
CA ALA A 52 2.28 -7.82 9.20
C ALA A 52 3.10 -8.69 10.16
N ALA A 53 3.86 -9.67 9.67
CA ALA A 53 4.75 -10.48 10.49
C ALA A 53 5.84 -9.61 11.13
N VAL A 54 6.46 -8.74 10.34
CA VAL A 54 7.46 -7.77 10.78
C VAL A 54 6.91 -6.88 11.88
N GLN A 55 5.71 -6.32 11.71
CA GLN A 55 5.07 -5.50 12.72
C GLN A 55 4.75 -6.32 13.97
N ALA A 56 4.25 -7.55 13.86
CA ALA A 56 3.92 -8.37 15.03
C ALA A 56 5.14 -8.78 15.88
N THR A 57 6.30 -9.00 15.25
CA THR A 57 7.49 -9.58 15.89
C THR A 57 8.66 -8.60 16.07
N TRP A 58 8.51 -7.34 15.65
CA TRP A 58 9.62 -6.40 15.45
C TRP A 58 10.71 -7.05 14.58
N GLY A 59 10.27 -7.61 13.46
CA GLY A 59 11.14 -8.27 12.48
C GLY A 59 11.87 -7.28 11.58
N ILE A 60 12.52 -7.81 10.54
CA ILE A 60 13.17 -7.03 9.49
C ILE A 60 12.42 -7.29 8.18
N ALA A 61 11.81 -6.26 7.61
CA ALA A 61 11.12 -6.34 6.32
C ALA A 61 12.10 -6.33 5.16
N HIS A 62 11.65 -6.71 3.96
CA HIS A 62 12.40 -6.61 2.72
C HIS A 62 12.99 -5.21 2.46
N PRO A 63 14.08 -5.09 1.66
CA PRO A 63 14.70 -3.80 1.38
C PRO A 63 13.68 -2.79 0.80
N THR A 64 13.62 -1.55 1.27
CA THR A 64 14.65 -0.86 2.06
C THR A 64 14.45 -0.94 3.58
N GLY A 65 13.61 -1.86 4.09
CA GLY A 65 13.55 -2.31 5.49
C GLY A 65 12.60 -1.54 6.42
N TYR A 66 12.20 -0.34 6.03
CA TYR A 66 11.09 0.41 6.64
C TYR A 66 11.11 0.48 8.19
N PRO A 67 12.25 0.79 8.84
CA PRO A 67 12.39 0.65 10.30
C PRO A 67 11.38 1.45 11.12
N LEU A 68 10.97 2.64 10.67
CA LEU A 68 9.95 3.41 11.36
C LEU A 68 8.58 2.71 11.31
N PHE A 69 8.23 2.14 10.16
CA PHE A 69 6.99 1.37 9.97
C PHE A 69 6.95 0.14 10.87
N SER A 70 8.04 -0.61 10.92
CA SER A 70 8.18 -1.84 11.70
C SER A 70 8.05 -1.58 13.20
N ILE A 71 8.74 -0.56 13.72
CA ILE A 71 8.67 -0.19 15.15
C ILE A 71 7.28 0.33 15.52
N THR A 72 6.70 1.19 14.68
CA THR A 72 5.38 1.78 14.95
C THR A 72 4.29 0.72 14.97
N GLY A 73 4.31 -0.20 14.00
CA GLY A 73 3.40 -1.35 13.98
C GLY A 73 3.62 -2.31 15.15
N TYR A 74 4.86 -2.54 15.55
CA TYR A 74 5.16 -3.37 16.72
C TYR A 74 4.61 -2.79 18.01
N ILE A 75 4.84 -1.50 18.28
CA ILE A 75 4.26 -0.84 19.45
C ILE A 75 2.74 -0.92 19.41
N TYR A 76 2.13 -0.66 18.25
CA TYR A 76 0.68 -0.72 18.08
C TYR A 76 0.12 -2.14 18.28
N SER A 77 0.85 -3.18 17.85
CA SER A 77 0.47 -4.60 18.03
C SER A 77 0.40 -5.04 19.50
N LYS A 78 1.04 -4.30 20.41
CA LYS A 78 1.03 -4.60 21.86
C LYS A 78 -0.12 -3.91 22.60
N LEU A 79 -0.87 -3.04 21.92
CA LEU A 79 -2.07 -2.45 22.52
C LEU A 79 -3.15 -3.54 22.69
N PRO A 80 -3.84 -3.59 23.85
CA PRO A 80 -4.86 -4.60 24.14
C PRO A 80 -6.18 -4.26 23.44
N ILE A 81 -6.22 -4.41 22.12
CA ILE A 81 -7.42 -4.21 21.30
C ILE A 81 -8.12 -5.57 21.16
N ALA A 82 -9.42 -5.63 21.45
CA ALA A 82 -10.23 -6.87 21.44
C ALA A 82 -10.60 -7.33 20.01
N GLU A 83 -9.62 -7.34 19.11
CA GLU A 83 -9.76 -7.70 17.71
C GLU A 83 -8.62 -8.65 17.30
N PRO A 84 -8.79 -9.48 16.25
CA PRO A 84 -7.70 -10.29 15.72
C PRO A 84 -6.49 -9.42 15.36
N LEU A 85 -5.28 -9.91 15.66
CA LEU A 85 -4.04 -9.14 15.47
C LEU A 85 -3.88 -8.60 14.03
N ILE A 86 -4.24 -9.37 13.01
CA ILE A 86 -4.16 -8.92 11.61
C ILE A 86 -5.08 -7.73 11.35
N PHE A 87 -6.31 -7.80 11.86
CA PHE A 87 -7.28 -6.72 11.72
C PHE A 87 -6.84 -5.48 12.50
N GLN A 88 -6.28 -5.65 13.70
CA GLN A 88 -5.63 -4.56 14.44
C GLN A 88 -4.56 -3.86 13.58
N LEU A 89 -3.64 -4.59 12.97
CA LEU A 89 -2.61 -3.99 12.10
C LEU A 89 -3.18 -3.30 10.85
N ASN A 90 -4.25 -3.84 10.25
CA ASN A 90 -4.96 -3.19 9.15
C ASN A 90 -5.64 -1.87 9.60
N LEU A 91 -6.16 -1.81 10.83
CA LEU A 91 -6.73 -0.57 11.40
C LEU A 91 -5.70 0.54 11.56
N LEU A 92 -4.43 0.22 11.81
CA LEU A 92 -3.36 1.22 11.86
C LEU A 92 -3.22 1.96 10.51
N GLN A 93 -3.44 1.26 9.40
CA GLN A 93 -3.40 1.85 8.06
C GLN A 93 -4.59 2.78 7.84
N CYS A 94 -5.78 2.39 8.30
CA CYS A 94 -6.96 3.25 8.32
C CYS A 94 -6.71 4.57 9.07
N ILE A 95 -6.00 4.49 10.20
CA ILE A 95 -5.64 5.67 11.01
C ILE A 95 -4.73 6.61 10.22
N PHE A 96 -3.61 6.10 9.67
CA PHE A 96 -2.68 6.95 8.91
C PHE A 96 -3.32 7.62 7.70
N ASN A 97 -4.17 6.90 6.96
CA ASN A 97 -4.83 7.48 5.79
C ASN A 97 -5.88 8.52 6.20
N SER A 98 -6.65 8.27 7.26
CA SER A 98 -7.61 9.25 7.78
C SER A 98 -6.91 10.51 8.29
N LEU A 99 -5.77 10.36 8.97
CA LEU A 99 -4.92 11.49 9.39
C LEU A 99 -4.36 12.26 8.17
N THR A 100 -3.98 11.56 7.10
CA THR A 100 -3.55 12.19 5.84
C THR A 100 -4.65 13.07 5.26
N VAL A 101 -5.91 12.60 5.26
CA VAL A 101 -7.06 13.40 4.79
C VAL A 101 -7.27 14.64 5.66
N ILE A 102 -7.12 14.53 6.98
CA ILE A 102 -7.21 15.70 7.89
C ILE A 102 -6.15 16.73 7.53
N VAL A 103 -4.90 16.30 7.33
CA VAL A 103 -3.79 17.19 6.98
C VAL A 103 -4.02 17.82 5.61
N LEU A 104 -4.51 17.04 4.63
CA LEU A 104 -4.85 17.52 3.30
C LEU A 104 -5.92 18.61 3.33
N ILE A 105 -6.99 18.43 4.11
CA ILE A 105 -8.02 19.45 4.31
C ILE A 105 -7.39 20.74 4.84
N LYS A 106 -6.47 20.66 5.81
CA LYS A 106 -5.74 21.83 6.35
C LYS A 106 -4.80 22.48 5.34
N ILE A 107 -4.14 21.69 4.47
CA ILE A 107 -3.34 22.22 3.37
C ILE A 107 -4.20 23.08 2.46
N ILE A 108 -5.34 22.53 2.03
CA ILE A 108 -6.25 23.21 1.11
C ILE A 108 -6.86 24.45 1.76
N GLU A 109 -7.36 24.32 2.99
CA GLU A 109 -7.87 25.45 3.79
C GLU A 109 -6.86 26.59 3.80
N LYS A 110 -5.58 26.27 4.09
CA LYS A 110 -4.52 27.26 4.15
C LYS A 110 -4.25 27.92 2.80
N ILE A 111 -4.24 27.16 1.71
CA ILE A 111 -4.05 27.71 0.35
C ILE A 111 -5.20 28.66 0.02
N LEU A 112 -6.45 28.27 0.27
CA LEU A 112 -7.63 29.04 -0.11
C LEU A 112 -7.78 30.33 0.73
N LEU A 113 -7.54 30.26 2.05
CA LEU A 113 -7.54 31.46 2.92
C LEU A 113 -6.46 32.47 2.51
N ASN A 114 -5.38 32.00 1.90
CA ASN A 114 -4.24 32.82 1.50
C ASN A 114 -4.11 32.94 -0.02
N PHE A 115 -5.19 32.68 -0.76
CA PHE A 115 -5.21 32.59 -2.22
C PHE A 115 -4.53 33.77 -2.92
N LYS A 116 -4.85 35.00 -2.48
CA LYS A 116 -4.30 36.24 -3.06
C LYS A 116 -2.77 36.32 -3.06
N TYR A 117 -2.11 35.68 -2.09
CA TYR A 117 -0.65 35.68 -1.98
C TYR A 117 0.03 34.72 -2.95
N PHE A 118 -0.69 33.70 -3.41
CA PHE A 118 -0.17 32.72 -4.36
C PHE A 118 -0.32 33.16 -5.82
N ILE A 119 -1.32 34.00 -6.11
CA ILE A 119 -1.56 34.57 -7.44
C ILE A 119 -0.41 35.48 -7.87
N ASN A 120 0.01 35.36 -9.13
CA ASN A 120 0.89 36.32 -9.77
C ASN A 120 0.12 37.59 -10.16
N ASP A 121 -0.10 38.47 -9.18
CA ASP A 121 -0.81 39.75 -9.29
C ASP A 121 -0.33 40.63 -10.46
N LYS A 122 0.99 40.68 -10.70
CA LYS A 122 1.59 41.44 -11.80
C LYS A 122 1.13 40.98 -13.19
N ARG A 123 0.86 39.67 -13.35
CA ARG A 123 0.45 39.09 -14.63
C ARG A 123 -1.06 38.95 -14.75
N PHE A 124 -1.75 38.73 -13.62
CA PHE A 124 -3.18 38.41 -13.59
C PHE A 124 -3.92 39.22 -12.52
N PRO A 125 -4.02 40.56 -12.67
CA PRO A 125 -4.65 41.44 -11.68
C PRO A 125 -6.14 41.18 -11.48
N ALA A 126 -6.84 40.59 -12.47
CA ALA A 126 -8.24 40.21 -12.31
C ALA A 126 -8.45 39.14 -11.23
N PHE A 127 -7.46 38.27 -10.99
CA PHE A 127 -7.56 37.19 -10.01
C PHE A 127 -7.03 37.58 -8.63
N SER A 128 -6.25 38.66 -8.51
CA SER A 128 -5.69 39.09 -7.22
C SER A 128 -6.75 39.64 -6.26
N ASN A 129 -7.87 40.13 -6.79
CA ASN A 129 -9.00 40.65 -6.02
C ASN A 129 -9.99 39.56 -5.55
N ILE A 130 -9.78 38.30 -5.94
CA ILE A 130 -10.66 37.20 -5.50
C ILE A 130 -10.41 36.93 -4.02
N SER A 131 -11.44 37.15 -3.21
CA SER A 131 -11.47 36.77 -1.79
C SER A 131 -12.40 35.57 -1.62
N ILE A 132 -11.83 34.43 -1.24
CA ILE A 132 -12.58 33.20 -1.00
C ILE A 132 -13.15 33.27 0.41
N ASN A 133 -14.48 33.30 0.53
CA ASN A 133 -15.15 33.40 1.83
C ASN A 133 -14.98 32.11 2.65
N GLN A 134 -15.14 32.20 3.97
CA GLN A 134 -14.90 31.07 4.89
C GLN A 134 -15.80 29.85 4.61
N TRP A 135 -17.04 30.05 4.17
CA TRP A 135 -17.94 28.96 3.78
C TRP A 135 -17.44 28.21 2.55
N THR A 136 -16.97 28.94 1.52
CA THR A 136 -16.34 28.33 0.34
C THR A 136 -15.09 27.55 0.76
N VAL A 137 -14.22 28.13 1.59
CA VAL A 137 -13.02 27.46 2.10
C VAL A 137 -13.37 26.14 2.79
N LEU A 138 -14.32 26.17 3.72
CA LEU A 138 -14.73 24.98 4.48
C LEU A 138 -15.24 23.88 3.54
N ILE A 139 -16.22 24.18 2.69
CA ILE A 139 -16.86 23.17 1.84
C ILE A 139 -15.86 22.63 0.81
N THR A 140 -15.09 23.51 0.17
CA THR A 140 -14.16 23.08 -0.88
C THR A 140 -12.97 22.32 -0.30
N SER A 141 -12.44 22.71 0.87
CA SER A 141 -11.38 21.92 1.52
C SER A 141 -11.84 20.51 1.91
N ILE A 142 -13.10 20.33 2.35
CA ILE A 142 -13.70 19.00 2.54
C ILE A 142 -13.78 18.24 1.20
N ILE A 143 -14.31 18.86 0.14
CA ILE A 143 -14.39 18.25 -1.20
C ILE A 143 -13.01 17.73 -1.63
N GLY A 144 -11.95 18.53 -1.50
CA GLY A 144 -10.59 18.09 -1.83
C GLY A 144 -10.07 16.94 -0.97
N GLY A 145 -10.32 17.00 0.35
CA GLY A 145 -10.02 15.88 1.24
C GLY A 145 -10.67 14.58 0.77
N LEU A 146 -11.97 14.62 0.42
CA LEU A 146 -12.74 13.46 -0.01
C LEU A 146 -12.39 12.98 -1.43
N THR A 147 -12.04 13.88 -2.36
CA THR A 147 -11.53 13.54 -3.70
C THR A 147 -10.33 12.61 -3.60
N PHE A 148 -9.40 12.89 -2.68
CA PHE A 148 -8.25 12.02 -2.43
C PHE A 148 -8.64 10.81 -1.60
N ALA A 149 -9.46 10.98 -0.54
CA ALA A 149 -9.87 9.90 0.34
C ALA A 149 -10.49 8.70 -0.40
N PHE A 150 -11.28 8.97 -1.44
CA PHE A 150 -11.98 7.93 -2.20
C PHE A 150 -11.33 7.66 -3.56
N SER A 151 -10.10 8.13 -3.79
CA SER A 151 -9.31 7.68 -4.95
C SER A 151 -8.90 6.22 -4.72
N ILE A 152 -8.85 5.42 -5.80
CA ILE A 152 -8.71 3.96 -5.69
C ILE A 152 -7.36 3.61 -5.06
N THR A 153 -6.27 4.19 -5.58
CA THR A 153 -4.92 3.88 -5.08
C THR A 153 -4.76 4.26 -3.61
N PHE A 154 -5.27 5.43 -3.18
CA PHE A 154 -5.15 5.89 -1.80
C PHE A 154 -6.05 5.10 -0.84
N TRP A 155 -7.30 4.81 -1.23
CA TRP A 155 -8.20 4.00 -0.42
C TRP A 155 -7.68 2.58 -0.26
N LYS A 156 -7.12 1.96 -1.31
CA LYS A 156 -6.51 0.62 -1.23
C LYS A 156 -5.48 0.52 -0.09
N GLN A 157 -4.72 1.59 0.18
CA GLN A 157 -3.72 1.59 1.26
C GLN A 157 -4.33 1.50 2.67
N SER A 158 -5.62 1.78 2.86
CA SER A 158 -6.29 1.59 4.16
C SER A 158 -6.85 0.18 4.36
N THR A 159 -6.81 -0.68 3.33
CA THR A 159 -7.46 -2.00 3.37
C THR A 159 -6.59 -3.12 3.95
N ARG A 160 -5.27 -2.96 3.91
CA ARG A 160 -4.30 -3.97 4.35
C ARG A 160 -2.96 -3.35 4.76
N VAL A 161 -2.18 -4.07 5.57
CA VAL A 161 -0.83 -3.64 6.01
C VAL A 161 0.06 -3.37 4.81
N GLU A 162 0.45 -2.11 4.64
CA GLU A 162 1.34 -1.61 3.58
C GLU A 162 2.13 -0.38 4.07
N VAL A 163 3.33 -0.17 3.54
CA VAL A 163 4.23 0.91 3.99
C VAL A 163 3.79 2.32 3.54
N TYR A 164 2.93 2.38 2.53
CA TYR A 164 2.55 3.62 1.85
C TYR A 164 1.66 4.52 2.69
N SER A 165 0.84 3.95 3.58
CA SER A 165 -0.09 4.70 4.45
C SER A 165 0.65 5.64 5.41
N LEU A 166 1.70 5.15 6.07
CA LEU A 166 2.57 5.99 6.90
C LEU A 166 3.38 6.98 6.04
N GLN A 167 3.83 6.54 4.85
CA GLN A 167 4.62 7.40 3.96
C GLN A 167 3.86 8.63 3.49
N ILE A 168 2.62 8.44 3.04
CA ILE A 168 1.80 9.52 2.50
C ILE A 168 1.32 10.44 3.62
N PHE A 169 1.12 9.93 4.84
CA PHE A 169 0.88 10.75 6.03
C PHE A 169 2.06 11.67 6.32
N LEU A 170 3.29 11.14 6.41
CA LEU A 170 4.50 11.95 6.63
C LEU A 170 4.71 12.97 5.51
N THR A 171 4.46 12.57 4.27
CA THR A 171 4.53 13.44 3.10
C THR A 171 3.52 14.59 3.19
N SER A 172 2.28 14.32 3.61
CA SER A 172 1.26 15.36 3.80
C SER A 172 1.67 16.38 4.88
N LEU A 173 2.29 15.93 5.98
CA LEU A 173 2.79 16.82 7.02
C LEU A 173 3.92 17.73 6.49
N ILE A 174 4.84 17.17 5.70
CA ILE A 174 5.92 17.95 5.05
C ILE A 174 5.33 18.99 4.10
N LEU A 175 4.35 18.59 3.26
CA LEU A 175 3.68 19.52 2.35
C LEU A 175 2.91 20.62 3.11
N TYR A 176 2.24 20.29 4.22
CA TYR A 176 1.61 21.30 5.07
C TYR A 176 2.62 22.34 5.56
N LEU A 177 3.81 21.92 5.99
CA LEU A 177 4.87 22.84 6.40
C LEU A 177 5.44 23.64 5.22
N PHE A 178 5.53 23.05 4.02
CA PHE A 178 5.94 23.80 2.82
C PHE A 178 4.97 24.95 2.54
N ILE A 179 3.66 24.66 2.55
CA ILE A 179 2.63 25.69 2.35
C ILE A 179 2.65 26.70 3.48
N ASP A 180 2.87 26.28 4.72
CA ASP A 180 2.87 27.20 5.87
C ASP A 180 4.04 28.18 5.85
N ILE A 181 5.27 27.70 5.65
CA ILE A 181 6.44 28.59 5.56
C ILE A 181 6.31 29.50 4.33
N LEU A 182 5.89 28.95 3.18
CA LEU A 182 5.70 29.76 1.97
C LEU A 182 4.66 30.85 2.17
N THR A 183 3.54 30.55 2.84
CA THR A 183 2.49 31.53 3.16
C THR A 183 3.04 32.65 4.03
N LYS A 184 3.77 32.33 5.11
CA LYS A 184 4.37 33.33 6.01
C LYS A 184 5.37 34.22 5.28
N HIS A 185 6.24 33.62 4.47
CA HIS A 185 7.18 34.37 3.64
C HIS A 185 6.48 35.34 2.69
N LEU A 186 5.41 34.91 2.03
CA LEU A 186 4.63 35.76 1.11
C LEU A 186 3.88 36.90 1.82
N LYS A 187 3.55 36.74 3.10
CA LYS A 187 3.01 37.79 3.95
C LYS A 187 4.06 38.71 4.56
N SER A 188 5.34 38.49 4.26
CA SER A 188 6.46 39.15 4.91
C SER A 188 6.51 38.94 6.42
N GLU A 189 5.91 37.84 6.90
CA GLU A 189 6.06 37.38 8.28
C GLU A 189 7.40 36.68 8.43
N SER A 190 8.09 36.88 9.56
CA SER A 190 9.36 36.21 9.81
C SER A 190 9.17 34.71 9.94
N SER A 191 9.73 33.96 8.98
CA SER A 191 9.80 32.50 9.08
C SER A 191 10.76 32.12 10.20
N LYS A 192 10.28 31.36 11.18
CA LYS A 192 11.12 30.85 12.27
C LYS A 192 11.91 29.64 11.80
N ASN A 193 13.20 29.58 12.16
CA ASN A 193 14.06 28.40 11.89
C ASN A 193 13.47 27.09 12.42
N GLN A 194 12.64 27.14 13.48
CA GLN A 194 11.96 25.98 14.05
C GLN A 194 11.18 25.16 13.02
N GLN A 195 10.57 25.81 12.03
CA GLN A 195 9.78 25.10 11.02
C GLN A 195 10.65 24.28 10.08
N TRP A 196 11.83 24.80 9.74
CA TRP A 196 12.82 24.08 8.97
C TRP A 196 13.35 22.87 9.72
N TYR A 197 13.59 22.99 11.02
CA TYR A 197 13.97 21.84 11.86
C TYR A 197 12.86 20.77 11.90
N LEU A 198 11.59 21.17 11.98
CA LEU A 198 10.47 20.22 11.93
C LEU A 198 10.38 19.52 10.56
N ILE A 199 10.58 20.24 9.46
CA ILE A 199 10.69 19.64 8.12
C ILE A 199 11.85 18.64 8.06
N ALA A 200 13.03 18.99 8.58
CA ALA A 200 14.18 18.08 8.61
C ALA A 200 13.89 16.81 9.42
N ILE A 201 13.24 16.96 10.58
CA ILE A 201 12.81 15.83 11.41
C ILE A 201 11.87 14.91 10.63
N LEU A 202 10.84 15.47 9.99
CA LEU A 202 9.87 14.70 9.21
C LEU A 202 10.49 14.04 7.98
N ILE A 203 11.44 14.71 7.29
CA ILE A 203 12.18 14.12 6.18
C ILE A 203 13.02 12.94 6.67
N GLY A 204 13.70 13.07 7.81
CA GLY A 204 14.45 11.97 8.42
C GLY A 204 13.55 10.77 8.75
N LEU A 205 12.41 11.01 9.39
CA LEU A 205 11.40 9.98 9.68
C LEU A 205 10.83 9.35 8.39
N ALA A 206 10.55 10.15 7.37
CA ALA A 206 10.04 9.66 6.10
C ALA A 206 11.06 8.80 5.36
N PHE A 207 12.36 9.13 5.39
CA PHE A 207 13.41 8.26 4.87
C PHE A 207 13.55 6.95 5.65
N SER A 208 13.27 6.94 6.96
CA SER A 208 13.17 5.72 7.76
C SER A 208 11.93 4.88 7.46
N ASN A 209 11.00 5.40 6.66
CA ASN A 209 9.77 4.70 6.28
C ASN A 209 9.78 4.25 4.82
N HIS A 210 10.09 5.13 3.85
CA HIS A 210 10.11 4.75 2.43
C HIS A 210 10.92 5.74 1.57
N MET A 211 11.49 5.25 0.46
CA MET A 211 12.34 6.04 -0.45
C MET A 211 11.57 7.04 -1.33
N MET A 212 10.23 6.98 -1.37
CA MET A 212 9.39 8.01 -2.00
C MET A 212 9.64 9.41 -1.44
N THR A 213 10.26 9.52 -0.26
CA THR A 213 10.75 10.80 0.30
C THR A 213 11.70 11.53 -0.66
N LEU A 214 12.42 10.81 -1.53
CA LEU A 214 13.27 11.38 -2.59
C LEU A 214 12.50 12.36 -3.50
N TYR A 215 11.20 12.15 -3.69
CA TYR A 215 10.37 12.98 -4.56
C TYR A 215 10.27 14.42 -4.08
N LEU A 216 10.43 14.63 -2.77
CA LEU A 216 10.32 15.94 -2.13
C LEU A 216 11.65 16.70 -2.10
N LEU A 217 12.80 16.04 -2.33
CA LEU A 217 14.11 16.68 -2.12
C LEU A 217 14.34 17.90 -3.01
N PRO A 218 14.13 17.84 -4.34
CA PRO A 218 14.38 19.01 -5.18
C PRO A 218 13.48 20.19 -4.81
N ALA A 219 12.21 19.92 -4.47
CA ALA A 219 11.27 20.94 -4.00
C ALA A 219 11.65 21.51 -2.64
N THR A 220 12.17 20.69 -1.72
CA THR A 220 12.67 21.13 -0.40
C THR A 220 13.83 22.10 -0.55
N ILE A 221 14.83 21.72 -1.37
CA ILE A 221 16.02 22.53 -1.65
C ILE A 221 15.60 23.86 -2.30
N TYR A 222 14.76 23.79 -3.33
CA TYR A 222 14.23 24.97 -4.00
C TYR A 222 13.51 25.91 -3.03
N LEU A 223 12.61 25.38 -2.20
CA LEU A 223 11.85 26.18 -1.24
C LEU A 223 12.77 26.83 -0.21
N PHE A 224 13.74 26.07 0.31
CA PHE A 224 14.69 26.55 1.31
C PHE A 224 15.48 27.76 0.80
N PHE A 225 16.09 27.67 -0.38
CA PHE A 225 16.88 28.77 -0.94
C PHE A 225 16.03 29.89 -1.52
N THR A 226 14.77 29.63 -1.87
CA THR A 226 13.82 30.68 -2.23
C THR A 226 13.51 31.59 -1.04
N ILE A 227 13.41 31.02 0.16
CA ILE A 227 13.00 31.75 1.37
C ILE A 227 14.19 32.32 2.14
N ASN A 228 15.30 31.58 2.22
CA ASN A 228 16.47 31.97 3.00
C ASN A 228 17.59 32.61 2.15
N HIS A 229 17.44 32.67 0.83
CA HIS A 229 18.44 33.19 -0.11
C HIS A 229 19.78 32.41 -0.11
N PHE A 230 20.63 32.68 -1.10
CA PHE A 230 21.93 32.03 -1.26
C PHE A 230 23.03 32.75 -0.46
N GLU A 231 22.90 32.74 0.86
CA GLU A 231 23.85 33.39 1.77
C GLU A 231 24.62 32.38 2.63
N LYS A 232 25.81 32.75 3.11
CA LYS A 232 26.66 31.90 3.97
C LYS A 232 25.90 31.33 5.17
N LYS A 233 25.07 32.15 5.84
CA LYS A 233 24.24 31.72 6.99
C LYS A 233 23.21 30.66 6.58
N SER A 234 22.62 30.79 5.40
CA SER A 234 21.63 29.86 4.85
C SER A 234 22.25 28.53 4.48
N TYR A 235 23.47 28.51 3.92
CA TYR A 235 24.22 27.26 3.71
C TYR A 235 24.54 26.54 5.03
N ILE A 236 24.96 27.27 6.06
CA ILE A 236 25.22 26.69 7.39
C ILE A 236 23.94 26.08 7.97
N LEU A 237 22.81 26.80 7.88
CA LEU A 237 21.52 26.27 8.31
C LEU A 237 21.13 25.03 7.50
N PHE A 238 21.28 25.07 6.17
CA PHE A 238 20.97 23.93 5.29
C PHE A 238 21.76 22.68 5.66
N VAL A 239 23.07 22.80 5.88
CA VAL A 239 23.92 21.68 6.32
C VAL A 239 23.47 21.15 7.68
N LYS A 240 23.12 22.02 8.65
CA LYS A 240 22.58 21.59 9.94
C LYS A 240 21.27 20.80 9.76
N LEU A 241 20.37 21.25 8.91
CA LEU A 241 19.10 20.57 8.64
C LEU A 241 19.34 19.21 7.97
N LEU A 242 20.26 19.13 7.00
CA LEU A 242 20.65 17.87 6.36
C LEU A 242 21.23 16.89 7.38
N LEU A 243 22.09 17.35 8.29
CA LEU A 243 22.63 16.53 9.37
C LEU A 243 21.53 16.05 10.33
N VAL A 244 20.52 16.86 10.63
CA VAL A 244 19.37 16.46 11.45
C VAL A 244 18.57 15.35 10.75
N SER A 245 18.19 15.56 9.48
CA SER A 245 17.45 14.56 8.69
C SER A 245 18.23 13.26 8.59
N PHE A 246 19.53 13.34 8.27
CA PHE A 246 20.42 12.19 8.18
C PHE A 246 20.55 11.46 9.52
N SER A 247 20.77 12.18 10.62
CA SER A 247 20.93 11.56 11.94
C SER A 247 19.69 10.79 12.37
N ILE A 248 18.49 11.31 12.10
CA ILE A 248 17.24 10.62 12.40
C ILE A 248 17.11 9.37 11.53
N ALA A 249 17.28 9.52 10.22
CA ALA A 249 17.20 8.38 9.31
C ALA A 249 18.19 7.27 9.70
N PHE A 250 19.44 7.66 9.91
CA PHE A 250 20.55 6.80 10.32
C PHE A 250 20.28 6.13 11.66
N PHE A 251 19.70 6.82 12.65
CA PHE A 251 19.33 6.23 13.93
C PHE A 251 18.35 5.06 13.76
N PHE A 252 17.27 5.22 13.01
CA PHE A 252 16.32 4.14 12.76
C PHE A 252 16.95 2.97 11.98
N TYR A 253 17.80 3.26 11.02
CA TYR A 253 18.53 2.23 10.26
C TYR A 253 19.57 1.50 11.10
N LEU A 254 20.24 2.18 12.03
CA LEU A 254 21.11 1.54 13.02
C LEU A 254 20.33 0.65 13.98
N LEU A 255 19.16 1.10 14.46
CA LEU A 255 18.28 0.26 15.28
C LEU A 255 17.89 -1.01 14.55
N MET A 256 17.59 -0.92 13.24
CA MET A 256 17.31 -2.09 12.41
C MET A 256 18.51 -3.04 12.30
N MET A 257 19.72 -2.52 12.10
CA MET A 257 20.94 -3.33 12.08
C MET A 257 21.16 -4.05 13.41
N PHE A 258 21.05 -3.35 14.54
CA PHE A 258 21.17 -3.98 15.86
C PHE A 258 20.06 -4.98 16.12
N ARG A 259 18.84 -4.70 15.65
CA ARG A 259 17.73 -5.64 15.73
C ARG A 259 18.01 -6.92 14.94
N ALA A 260 18.54 -6.80 13.72
CA ALA A 260 18.97 -7.93 12.90
C ALA A 260 20.08 -8.74 13.58
N GLN A 261 21.09 -8.08 14.16
CA GLN A 261 22.15 -8.76 14.93
C GLN A 261 21.64 -9.52 16.15
N SER A 262 20.46 -9.16 16.67
CA SER A 262 19.82 -9.84 17.80
C SER A 262 18.95 -11.04 17.37
N ASP A 263 19.01 -11.46 16.10
CA ASP A 263 18.27 -12.59 15.53
C ASP A 263 16.75 -12.53 15.85
N PRO A 264 16.00 -11.58 15.26
CA PRO A 264 14.58 -11.45 15.51
C PRO A 264 13.80 -12.70 15.05
N PRO A 265 12.60 -12.96 15.60
CA PRO A 265 11.81 -14.13 15.20
C PRO A 265 11.56 -14.22 13.70
N PHE A 266 11.37 -13.08 13.03
CA PHE A 266 11.20 -12.99 11.58
C PHE A 266 12.18 -11.98 10.99
N THR A 267 12.84 -12.39 9.91
CA THR A 267 13.73 -11.56 9.12
C THR A 267 13.56 -11.91 7.65
N PHE A 268 13.41 -10.89 6.80
CA PHE A 268 13.61 -11.03 5.37
C PHE A 268 15.08 -11.28 5.05
N MET A 269 15.36 -11.99 3.94
CA MET A 269 16.70 -12.37 3.50
C MET A 269 17.71 -11.19 3.43
N ASN A 270 19.02 -11.52 3.39
CA ASN A 270 20.13 -10.55 3.32
C ASN A 270 20.13 -9.53 4.47
N GLU A 271 20.07 -10.05 5.69
CA GLU A 271 19.93 -9.20 6.88
C GLU A 271 21.01 -8.11 6.95
N PRO A 272 20.64 -6.88 7.33
CA PRO A 272 21.58 -5.77 7.48
C PRO A 272 22.38 -5.90 8.78
N LYS A 273 23.10 -7.01 9.00
CA LYS A 273 23.86 -7.34 10.22
C LYS A 273 25.22 -6.60 10.33
N SER A 274 25.61 -5.84 9.32
CA SER A 274 26.86 -5.07 9.28
C SER A 274 26.64 -3.75 8.55
N PHE A 275 27.54 -2.78 8.73
CA PHE A 275 27.47 -1.50 8.02
C PHE A 275 27.44 -1.64 6.48
N PRO A 276 28.29 -2.46 5.85
CA PRO A 276 28.20 -2.69 4.40
C PRO A 276 26.85 -3.30 3.98
N ALA A 277 26.34 -4.28 4.73
CA ALA A 277 25.05 -4.89 4.45
C ALA A 277 23.91 -3.88 4.62
N LEU A 278 23.97 -3.02 5.64
CA LEU A 278 23.01 -1.94 5.85
C LEU A 278 23.00 -0.97 4.67
N ILE A 279 24.16 -0.57 4.14
CA ILE A 279 24.24 0.32 2.96
C ILE A 279 23.58 -0.34 1.74
N ASP A 280 23.88 -1.60 1.48
CA ASP A 280 23.27 -2.37 0.38
C ASP A 280 21.74 -2.47 0.56
N TYR A 281 21.28 -2.62 1.81
CA TYR A 281 19.86 -2.67 2.18
C TYR A 281 19.14 -1.34 1.92
N VAL A 282 19.70 -0.23 2.41
CA VAL A 282 19.10 1.11 2.25
C VAL A 282 19.06 1.53 0.79
N ARG A 283 20.08 1.16 0.00
CA ARG A 283 20.11 1.40 -1.46
C ARG A 283 19.11 0.56 -2.25
N GLY A 284 18.54 -0.47 -1.62
CA GLY A 284 17.66 -1.41 -2.32
C GLY A 284 18.40 -2.19 -3.39
N LYS A 285 19.68 -2.57 -3.16
CA LYS A 285 20.53 -3.27 -4.13
C LYS A 285 19.88 -4.51 -4.74
N TYR A 286 19.02 -5.17 -3.98
CA TYR A 286 18.23 -6.31 -4.45
C TYR A 286 17.29 -5.97 -5.63
N TYR A 287 16.77 -4.75 -5.67
CA TYR A 287 15.83 -4.28 -6.69
C TYR A 287 16.49 -3.44 -7.79
N GLU A 288 17.83 -3.28 -7.76
CA GLU A 288 18.57 -2.45 -8.71
C GLU A 288 18.34 -2.88 -10.17
N SER A 289 18.21 -4.18 -10.42
CA SER A 289 17.91 -4.73 -11.75
C SER A 289 16.52 -4.37 -12.28
N LYS A 290 15.59 -3.95 -11.41
CA LYS A 290 14.25 -3.48 -11.77
C LYS A 290 14.19 -1.97 -12.05
N MET A 291 15.26 -1.25 -11.74
CA MET A 291 15.37 0.18 -11.97
C MET A 291 16.07 0.46 -13.31
N PHE A 292 15.61 1.48 -14.02
CA PHE A 292 16.22 1.98 -15.26
C PHE A 292 16.40 0.91 -16.36
N GLN A 293 15.42 0.01 -16.54
CA GLN A 293 15.44 -1.03 -17.59
C GLN A 293 15.33 -0.49 -19.04
N GLY A 294 15.29 0.83 -19.24
CA GLY A 294 15.26 1.48 -20.54
C GLY A 294 13.87 1.94 -20.98
N ALA A 295 13.76 2.36 -22.24
CA ALA A 295 12.59 3.06 -22.78
C ALA A 295 11.29 2.24 -22.75
N GLU A 296 11.39 0.91 -22.85
CA GLU A 296 10.21 0.03 -22.83
C GLU A 296 9.53 0.02 -21.46
N SER A 297 10.30 -0.02 -20.37
CA SER A 297 9.74 0.13 -19.02
C SER A 297 9.03 1.47 -18.88
N VAL A 298 9.67 2.56 -19.31
CA VAL A 298 9.07 3.90 -19.26
C VAL A 298 7.75 3.94 -20.02
N ARG A 299 7.69 3.31 -21.20
CA ARG A 299 6.48 3.20 -22.00
C ARG A 299 5.38 2.42 -21.26
N GLN A 300 5.70 1.26 -20.70
CA GLN A 300 4.75 0.42 -19.97
C GLN A 300 4.18 1.14 -18.74
N GLN A 301 5.03 1.74 -17.91
CA GLN A 301 4.58 2.48 -16.72
C GLN A 301 3.80 3.75 -17.10
N THR A 302 4.12 4.39 -18.22
CA THR A 302 3.33 5.51 -18.76
C THR A 302 1.93 5.04 -19.18
N ILE A 303 1.84 3.89 -19.88
CA ILE A 303 0.55 3.32 -20.28
C ILE A 303 -0.26 2.93 -19.05
N GLN A 304 0.37 2.31 -18.04
CA GLN A 304 -0.30 1.99 -16.77
C GLN A 304 -0.83 3.25 -16.09
N PHE A 305 -0.02 4.31 -15.97
CA PHE A 305 -0.44 5.59 -15.41
C PHE A 305 -1.66 6.19 -16.13
N LEU A 306 -1.66 6.17 -17.47
CA LEU A 306 -2.80 6.66 -18.25
C LEU A 306 -4.03 5.77 -18.08
N ASN A 307 -3.84 4.44 -18.00
CA ASN A 307 -4.92 3.48 -17.83
C ASN A 307 -5.62 3.64 -16.48
N ILE A 308 -4.87 3.80 -15.37
CA ILE A 308 -5.47 4.00 -14.03
C ILE A 308 -6.20 5.34 -13.91
N LEU A 309 -5.78 6.37 -14.65
CA LEU A 309 -6.50 7.65 -14.73
C LEU A 309 -7.77 7.59 -15.59
N SER A 310 -7.90 6.57 -16.45
CA SER A 310 -9.00 6.41 -17.39
C SER A 310 -10.09 5.46 -16.87
N PHE A 311 -11.27 5.49 -17.50
CA PHE A 311 -12.33 4.50 -17.24
C PHE A 311 -11.94 3.17 -17.88
N ASN A 312 -11.12 2.38 -17.20
CA ASN A 312 -10.65 1.10 -17.71
C ASN A 312 -11.04 -0.05 -16.76
N LYS A 313 -11.99 -0.87 -17.19
CA LYS A 313 -12.44 -2.05 -16.43
C LYS A 313 -11.34 -3.11 -16.24
N GLN A 314 -10.35 -3.16 -17.14
CA GLN A 314 -9.29 -4.17 -17.11
C GLN A 314 -8.25 -3.92 -16.02
N THR A 315 -8.14 -2.68 -15.52
CA THR A 315 -7.16 -2.34 -14.47
C THR A 315 -7.71 -2.52 -13.06
N GLY A 316 -9.01 -2.82 -12.90
CA GLY A 316 -9.68 -2.68 -11.59
C GLY A 316 -10.02 -1.24 -11.23
N PHE A 317 -9.74 -0.28 -12.12
CA PHE A 317 -10.13 1.13 -12.00
C PHE A 317 -11.31 1.42 -12.92
N THR A 318 -12.44 0.70 -12.72
CA THR A 318 -13.63 0.83 -13.58
C THR A 318 -14.12 2.28 -13.69
N GLY A 319 -14.06 3.02 -12.58
CA GLY A 319 -14.38 4.44 -12.52
C GLY A 319 -13.20 5.37 -12.81
N GLY A 320 -11.99 4.88 -13.06
CA GLY A 320 -10.75 5.65 -13.04
C GLY A 320 -10.37 6.14 -11.64
N GLU A 321 -9.11 6.54 -11.43
CA GLU A 321 -8.59 6.99 -10.13
C GLU A 321 -9.41 8.15 -9.53
N PHE A 322 -9.88 9.07 -10.38
CA PHE A 322 -10.68 10.23 -9.98
C PHE A 322 -12.08 10.30 -10.63
N GLY A 323 -12.44 9.35 -11.51
CA GLY A 323 -13.65 9.43 -12.32
C GLY A 323 -13.87 10.78 -12.99
N PHE A 324 -15.08 11.34 -12.87
CA PHE A 324 -15.38 12.65 -13.46
C PHE A 324 -14.64 13.82 -12.80
N LEU A 325 -14.06 13.62 -11.60
CA LEU A 325 -13.17 14.60 -10.98
C LEU A 325 -11.83 14.72 -11.71
N ILE A 326 -11.55 13.90 -12.72
CA ILE A 326 -10.38 14.07 -13.58
C ILE A 326 -10.35 15.44 -14.30
N ILE A 327 -11.53 16.00 -14.61
CA ILE A 327 -11.67 17.32 -15.24
C ILE A 327 -11.20 18.45 -14.31
N PRO A 328 -11.72 18.60 -13.07
CA PRO A 328 -11.18 19.57 -12.13
C PRO A 328 -9.72 19.27 -11.75
N VAL A 329 -9.27 18.01 -11.73
CA VAL A 329 -7.86 17.65 -11.50
C VAL A 329 -6.93 18.29 -12.55
N PHE A 330 -7.17 18.05 -13.84
CA PHE A 330 -6.30 18.59 -14.88
C PHE A 330 -6.44 20.10 -15.05
N SER A 331 -7.67 20.63 -14.99
CA SER A 331 -7.89 22.08 -15.07
C SER A 331 -7.29 22.82 -13.88
N GLY A 332 -7.38 22.24 -12.68
CA GLY A 332 -6.73 22.73 -11.47
C GLY A 332 -5.21 22.67 -11.55
N LEU A 333 -4.64 21.58 -12.07
CA LEU A 333 -3.19 21.47 -12.28
C LEU A 333 -2.70 22.57 -13.24
N LEU A 334 -3.36 22.73 -14.38
CA LEU A 334 -3.06 23.81 -15.33
C LEU A 334 -3.21 25.18 -14.66
N PHE A 335 -4.25 25.38 -13.84
CA PHE A 335 -4.46 26.63 -13.11
C PHE A 335 -3.28 26.93 -12.16
N VAL A 336 -2.85 25.97 -11.34
CA VAL A 336 -1.69 26.15 -10.45
C VAL A 336 -0.42 26.47 -11.26
N LEU A 337 -0.19 25.76 -12.36
CA LEU A 337 0.99 25.95 -13.20
C LEU A 337 1.00 27.29 -13.95
N ILE A 338 -0.16 27.87 -14.24
CA ILE A 338 -0.27 29.16 -14.93
C ILE A 338 -0.26 30.34 -13.94
N PHE A 339 -1.09 30.26 -12.90
CA PHE A 339 -1.41 31.40 -12.05
C PHE A 339 -0.57 31.47 -10.76
N PHE A 340 -0.14 30.34 -10.20
CA PHE A 340 0.49 30.29 -8.88
C PHE A 340 2.02 30.22 -8.97
N ARG A 341 2.70 31.35 -9.25
CA ARG A 341 4.14 31.38 -9.58
C ARG A 341 5.05 30.59 -8.62
N ARG A 342 4.85 30.70 -7.30
CA ARG A 342 5.70 30.05 -6.29
C ARG A 342 5.33 28.58 -6.06
N LEU A 343 4.04 28.25 -6.06
CA LEU A 343 3.59 26.85 -5.94
C LEU A 343 3.87 26.05 -7.21
N ARG A 344 3.85 26.69 -8.38
CA ARG A 344 4.19 26.09 -9.67
C ARG A 344 5.51 25.33 -9.63
N MET A 345 6.56 25.93 -9.07
CA MET A 345 7.87 25.26 -9.02
C MET A 345 7.88 24.07 -8.07
N LEU A 346 7.16 24.13 -6.94
CA LEU A 346 7.01 22.97 -6.06
C LEU A 346 6.29 21.82 -6.78
N TYR A 347 5.19 22.13 -7.47
CA TYR A 347 4.46 21.14 -8.27
C TYR A 347 5.33 20.51 -9.35
N ILE A 348 6.01 21.33 -10.16
CA ILE A 348 6.89 20.84 -11.24
C ILE A 348 7.97 19.93 -10.66
N LEU A 349 8.66 20.34 -9.61
CA LEU A 349 9.76 19.58 -9.03
C LEU A 349 9.27 18.25 -8.44
N ILE A 350 8.20 18.25 -7.65
CA ILE A 350 7.68 17.02 -7.04
C ILE A 350 7.15 16.06 -8.12
N ILE A 351 6.35 16.55 -9.07
CA ILE A 351 5.77 15.71 -10.13
C ILE A 351 6.87 15.18 -11.04
N ALA A 352 7.81 16.01 -11.48
CA ALA A 352 8.89 15.57 -12.36
C ALA A 352 9.80 14.55 -11.69
N THR A 353 10.16 14.75 -10.42
CA THR A 353 10.97 13.77 -9.67
C THR A 353 10.20 12.49 -9.41
N SER A 354 8.91 12.57 -9.07
CA SER A 354 8.06 11.39 -8.92
C SER A 354 8.02 10.59 -10.23
N LEU A 355 7.63 11.22 -11.35
CA LEU A 355 7.58 10.56 -12.66
C LEU A 355 8.94 10.00 -13.09
N PHE A 356 10.04 10.71 -12.81
CA PHE A 356 11.39 10.21 -13.13
C PHE A 356 11.66 8.85 -12.48
N PHE A 357 11.35 8.68 -11.19
CA PHE A 357 11.57 7.41 -10.51
C PHE A 357 10.52 6.36 -10.89
N VAL A 358 9.24 6.72 -10.88
CA VAL A 358 8.14 5.77 -11.09
C VAL A 358 8.17 5.18 -12.49
N LEU A 359 8.39 6.00 -13.52
CA LEU A 359 8.45 5.50 -14.90
C LEU A 359 9.68 4.63 -15.17
N ASN A 360 10.75 4.79 -14.38
CA ASN A 360 11.95 3.98 -14.48
C ASN A 360 11.95 2.76 -13.55
N TYR A 361 10.83 2.42 -12.92
CA TYR A 361 10.75 1.26 -12.02
C TYR A 361 9.80 0.19 -12.56
N SER A 362 10.35 -0.95 -12.98
CA SER A 362 9.61 -2.04 -13.63
C SER A 362 9.09 -3.06 -12.61
N ILE A 363 7.99 -2.72 -11.94
CA ILE A 363 7.27 -3.64 -11.04
C ILE A 363 5.77 -3.72 -11.38
N PRO A 364 5.11 -4.87 -11.10
CA PRO A 364 3.68 -5.04 -11.38
C PRO A 364 2.75 -4.10 -10.58
N ASP A 365 3.13 -3.77 -9.34
CA ASP A 365 2.39 -3.00 -8.34
C ASP A 365 2.95 -1.56 -8.21
N ILE A 366 3.05 -0.86 -9.35
CA ILE A 366 3.59 0.50 -9.41
C ILE A 366 2.60 1.58 -8.96
N ASP A 367 1.31 1.26 -8.87
CA ASP A 367 0.23 2.23 -8.68
C ASP A 367 0.44 3.09 -7.42
N GLU A 368 0.88 2.46 -6.35
CA GLU A 368 1.17 3.04 -5.04
C GLU A 368 2.25 4.15 -5.09
N TYR A 369 3.17 4.06 -6.05
CA TYR A 369 4.21 5.06 -6.23
C TYR A 369 3.68 6.38 -6.84
N PHE A 370 2.49 6.39 -7.44
CA PHE A 370 1.84 7.61 -7.92
C PHE A 370 1.10 8.41 -6.83
N LEU A 371 1.03 7.92 -5.58
CA LEU A 371 0.27 8.55 -4.49
C LEU A 371 0.64 10.02 -4.24
N VAL A 372 1.93 10.39 -4.36
CA VAL A 372 2.38 11.78 -4.17
C VAL A 372 1.83 12.69 -5.29
N ILE A 373 1.77 12.18 -6.52
CA ILE A 373 1.18 12.89 -7.66
C ILE A 373 -0.33 13.05 -7.45
N PHE A 374 -1.02 11.98 -7.04
CA PHE A 374 -2.45 12.01 -6.79
C PHE A 374 -2.84 12.95 -5.63
N LEU A 375 -2.01 13.03 -4.60
CA LEU A 375 -2.16 14.02 -3.53
C LEU A 375 -2.10 15.45 -4.07
N LEU A 376 -1.13 15.77 -4.95
CA LEU A 376 -1.01 17.08 -5.59
C LEU A 376 -2.18 17.37 -6.55
N PHE A 377 -2.63 16.36 -7.30
CA PHE A 377 -3.78 16.46 -8.19
C PHE A 377 -5.06 16.82 -7.42
N SER A 378 -5.28 16.21 -6.26
CA SER A 378 -6.42 16.54 -5.41
C SER A 378 -6.36 17.99 -4.90
N ILE A 379 -5.19 18.44 -4.41
CA ILE A 379 -4.99 19.84 -3.98
C ILE A 379 -5.31 20.80 -5.14
N ALA A 380 -4.77 20.54 -6.33
CA ALA A 380 -4.95 21.40 -7.50
C ALA A 380 -6.42 21.45 -7.95
N SER A 381 -7.10 20.30 -7.97
CA SER A 381 -8.53 20.21 -8.33
C SER A 381 -9.39 21.10 -7.44
N THR A 382 -9.02 21.21 -6.17
CA THR A 382 -9.82 21.93 -5.19
C THR A 382 -9.64 23.43 -5.29
N ILE A 383 -8.45 23.89 -5.69
CA ILE A 383 -8.16 25.30 -5.92
C ILE A 383 -9.09 25.85 -7.01
N ILE A 384 -9.23 25.14 -8.14
CA ILE A 384 -10.10 25.60 -9.23
C ILE A 384 -11.58 25.54 -8.82
N ILE A 385 -12.01 24.51 -8.08
CA ILE A 385 -13.38 24.43 -7.54
C ILE A 385 -13.68 25.63 -6.62
N GLY A 386 -12.75 25.99 -5.73
CA GLY A 386 -12.86 27.15 -4.85
C GLY A 386 -12.96 28.49 -5.60
N VAL A 387 -12.19 28.64 -6.68
CA VAL A 387 -12.25 29.82 -7.55
C VAL A 387 -13.61 29.90 -8.26
N LEU A 388 -14.06 28.80 -8.88
CA LEU A 388 -15.34 28.75 -9.59
C LEU A 388 -16.52 29.04 -8.66
N ALA A 389 -16.53 28.42 -7.47
CA ALA A 389 -17.54 28.65 -6.44
C ALA A 389 -17.58 30.13 -5.99
N THR A 390 -16.42 30.78 -5.92
CA THR A 390 -16.31 32.19 -5.52
C THR A 390 -16.79 33.14 -6.63
N LEU A 391 -16.39 32.89 -7.88
CA LEU A 391 -16.79 33.70 -9.03
C LEU A 391 -18.30 33.58 -9.31
N ALA A 392 -18.86 32.38 -9.14
CA ALA A 392 -20.26 32.08 -9.38
C ALA A 392 -21.09 32.08 -8.08
N LYS A 393 -20.87 33.08 -7.20
CA LYS A 393 -21.46 33.16 -5.85
C LYS A 393 -22.98 32.88 -5.80
N LYS A 394 -23.75 33.31 -6.81
CA LYS A 394 -25.21 33.08 -6.90
C LYS A 394 -25.59 31.60 -6.97
N ILE A 395 -24.74 30.76 -7.56
CA ILE A 395 -24.95 29.32 -7.73
C ILE A 395 -23.92 28.48 -6.96
N GLN A 396 -23.22 29.09 -5.99
CA GLN A 396 -22.17 28.43 -5.20
C GLN A 396 -22.66 27.12 -4.57
N THR A 397 -23.85 27.12 -3.96
CA THR A 397 -24.44 25.92 -3.35
C THR A 397 -24.67 24.81 -4.37
N ILE A 398 -25.08 25.15 -5.60
CA ILE A 398 -25.27 24.20 -6.69
C ILE A 398 -23.93 23.60 -7.12
N ILE A 399 -22.89 24.43 -7.25
CA ILE A 399 -21.53 23.98 -7.57
C ILE A 399 -21.00 23.02 -6.49
N SER A 400 -21.15 23.39 -5.23
CA SER A 400 -20.74 22.54 -4.10
C SER A 400 -21.51 21.22 -4.07
N ALA A 401 -22.84 21.25 -4.27
CA ALA A 401 -23.66 20.06 -4.34
C ALA A 401 -23.26 19.16 -5.52
N PHE A 402 -22.98 19.74 -6.69
CA PHE A 402 -22.52 19.01 -7.87
C PHE A 402 -21.22 18.25 -7.58
N PHE A 403 -20.20 18.90 -7.02
CA PHE A 403 -18.93 18.23 -6.69
C PHE A 403 -19.07 17.20 -5.57
N LEU A 404 -19.93 17.44 -4.57
CA LEU A 404 -20.25 16.41 -3.57
C LEU A 404 -20.92 15.19 -4.22
N THR A 405 -21.83 15.39 -5.17
CA THR A 405 -22.44 14.29 -5.95
C THR A 405 -21.38 13.51 -6.73
N LEU A 406 -20.39 14.18 -7.33
CA LEU A 406 -19.28 13.49 -8.00
C LEU A 406 -18.41 12.68 -7.03
N ILE A 407 -18.20 13.17 -5.81
CA ILE A 407 -17.50 12.43 -4.75
C ILE A 407 -18.32 11.20 -4.31
N PHE A 408 -19.63 11.35 -4.11
CA PHE A 408 -20.50 10.23 -3.78
C PHE A 408 -20.53 9.20 -4.90
N TRP A 409 -20.54 9.66 -6.16
CA TRP A 409 -20.39 8.79 -7.31
C TRP A 409 -19.06 8.04 -7.29
N GLN A 410 -17.94 8.72 -7.06
CA GLN A 410 -16.61 8.10 -6.96
C GLN A 410 -16.56 7.06 -5.83
N LEU A 411 -17.09 7.40 -4.65
CA LEU A 411 -17.22 6.47 -3.52
C LEU A 411 -18.03 5.24 -3.93
N TYR A 412 -19.20 5.44 -4.56
CA TYR A 412 -20.08 4.36 -4.99
C TYR A 412 -19.45 3.46 -6.05
N THR A 413 -18.73 4.03 -7.03
CA THR A 413 -18.07 3.24 -8.09
C THR A 413 -16.83 2.51 -7.62
N ASN A 414 -16.09 3.09 -6.67
CA ASN A 414 -14.81 2.54 -6.22
C ASN A 414 -14.99 1.54 -5.07
N PHE A 415 -16.04 1.69 -4.25
CA PHE A 415 -16.27 0.81 -3.09
C PHE A 415 -16.26 -0.69 -3.46
N PRO A 416 -16.95 -1.17 -4.51
CA PRO A 416 -16.94 -2.60 -4.85
C PRO A 416 -15.57 -3.15 -5.29
N GLU A 417 -14.68 -2.31 -5.80
CA GLU A 417 -13.33 -2.71 -6.22
C GLU A 417 -12.37 -2.77 -5.02
N ILE A 418 -12.63 -1.94 -3.99
CA ILE A 418 -11.75 -1.74 -2.84
C ILE A 418 -12.22 -2.50 -1.59
N ASP A 419 -13.50 -2.84 -1.45
CA ASP A 419 -14.00 -3.56 -0.28
C ASP A 419 -13.29 -4.91 -0.10
N ARG A 420 -12.67 -5.07 1.07
CA ARG A 420 -11.98 -6.28 1.53
C ARG A 420 -12.56 -6.80 2.84
N SER A 421 -13.68 -6.26 3.32
CA SER A 421 -14.30 -6.63 4.61
C SER A 421 -14.61 -8.13 4.75
N ASN A 422 -14.88 -8.79 3.63
CA ASN A 422 -15.15 -10.23 3.54
C ASN A 422 -14.07 -10.99 2.77
N ASP A 423 -12.88 -10.42 2.60
CA ASP A 423 -11.77 -11.08 1.91
C ASP A 423 -10.98 -11.95 2.90
N TYR A 424 -11.15 -13.27 2.80
CA TYR A 424 -10.47 -14.25 3.67
C TYR A 424 -9.69 -15.29 2.87
N VAL A 425 -9.73 -15.24 1.54
CA VAL A 425 -9.27 -16.34 0.69
C VAL A 425 -7.76 -16.57 0.80
N VAL A 426 -6.97 -15.51 0.96
CA VAL A 426 -5.51 -15.61 1.08
C VAL A 426 -5.12 -16.32 2.38
N GLU A 427 -5.78 -15.99 3.49
CA GLU A 427 -5.58 -16.69 4.76
C GLU A 427 -6.09 -18.13 4.71
N ASP A 428 -7.28 -18.36 4.14
CA ASP A 428 -7.85 -19.71 3.99
C ASP A 428 -6.92 -20.61 3.15
N TYR A 429 -6.45 -20.11 2.00
CA TYR A 429 -5.49 -20.80 1.14
C TYR A 429 -4.19 -21.10 1.88
N SER A 430 -3.57 -20.10 2.51
CA SER A 430 -2.31 -20.28 3.21
C SER A 430 -2.42 -21.26 4.38
N ARG A 431 -3.54 -21.22 5.13
CA ARG A 431 -3.79 -22.17 6.20
C ARG A 431 -3.98 -23.58 5.68
N GLU A 432 -4.73 -23.76 4.60
CA GLU A 432 -5.01 -25.08 4.02
C GLU A 432 -3.79 -25.68 3.31
N VAL A 433 -2.89 -24.88 2.73
CA VAL A 433 -1.59 -25.38 2.24
C VAL A 433 -0.76 -25.94 3.40
N LEU A 434 -0.58 -25.16 4.47
CA LEU A 434 0.23 -25.58 5.63
C LEU A 434 -0.39 -26.76 6.38
N LYS A 435 -1.72 -26.77 6.57
CA LYS A 435 -2.44 -27.76 7.40
C LYS A 435 -2.13 -29.21 7.04
N HIS A 436 -1.91 -29.48 5.76
CA HIS A 436 -1.81 -30.83 5.21
C HIS A 436 -0.40 -31.39 5.15
N ILE A 437 0.60 -30.58 5.46
CA ILE A 437 1.99 -31.04 5.44
C ILE A 437 2.28 -31.71 6.78
N PRO A 438 2.95 -32.88 6.84
CA PRO A 438 3.39 -33.49 8.09
C PRO A 438 4.36 -32.60 8.87
N ALA A 439 4.47 -32.85 10.18
CA ALA A 439 5.38 -32.07 11.02
C ALA A 439 6.85 -32.25 10.63
N ASN A 440 7.65 -31.20 10.83
CA ASN A 440 9.09 -31.15 10.56
C ASN A 440 9.45 -31.41 9.09
N LYS A 441 8.56 -31.02 8.16
CA LYS A 441 8.78 -31.10 6.71
C LYS A 441 9.07 -29.73 6.11
N ILE A 442 9.70 -29.77 4.93
CA ILE A 442 10.02 -28.60 4.13
C ILE A 442 8.98 -28.43 3.03
N LEU A 443 8.52 -27.20 2.85
CA LEU A 443 7.69 -26.76 1.74
C LEU A 443 8.47 -25.76 0.89
N LEU A 444 8.72 -26.10 -0.36
CA LEU A 444 9.30 -25.17 -1.33
C LEU A 444 8.19 -24.40 -2.05
N THR A 445 8.35 -23.09 -2.17
CA THR A 445 7.41 -22.23 -2.89
C THR A 445 8.13 -21.18 -3.75
N SER A 446 7.50 -20.76 -4.83
CA SER A 446 7.83 -19.52 -5.55
C SER A 446 6.67 -18.52 -5.55
N ASP A 447 5.56 -18.86 -4.87
CA ASP A 447 4.40 -17.99 -4.71
C ASP A 447 4.64 -17.05 -3.52
N TRP A 448 5.25 -15.89 -3.80
CA TRP A 448 5.42 -14.82 -2.84
C TRP A 448 4.09 -14.16 -2.42
N PRO A 449 3.28 -13.61 -3.34
CA PRO A 449 2.18 -12.72 -2.98
C PRO A 449 0.98 -13.43 -2.33
N LEU A 450 0.76 -14.73 -2.57
CA LEU A 450 -0.44 -15.42 -2.09
C LEU A 450 -0.17 -16.48 -1.04
N PHE A 451 1.08 -16.93 -0.90
CA PHE A 451 1.43 -17.96 0.07
C PHE A 451 2.61 -17.59 0.97
N ALA A 452 3.80 -17.31 0.43
CA ALA A 452 4.99 -17.17 1.26
C ALA A 452 4.87 -16.02 2.27
N ALA A 453 4.55 -14.80 1.81
CA ALA A 453 4.38 -13.65 2.69
C ALA A 453 3.24 -13.86 3.72
N PRO A 454 2.02 -14.29 3.32
CA PRO A 454 0.96 -14.64 4.28
C PRO A 454 1.34 -15.74 5.29
N SER A 455 2.09 -16.75 4.86
CA SER A 455 2.53 -17.85 5.72
C SER A 455 3.44 -17.36 6.86
N PHE A 456 4.24 -16.32 6.62
CA PHE A 456 5.11 -15.76 7.66
C PHE A 456 4.30 -15.13 8.79
N PHE A 457 3.20 -14.43 8.48
CA PHE A 457 2.32 -13.93 9.53
C PHE A 457 1.70 -15.08 10.33
N LEU A 458 1.17 -16.09 9.63
CA LEU A 458 0.58 -17.26 10.28
C LEU A 458 1.58 -17.96 11.22
N GLN A 459 2.80 -18.22 10.74
CA GLN A 459 3.81 -18.95 11.49
C GLN A 459 4.42 -18.09 12.59
N TYR A 460 4.95 -16.91 12.28
CA TYR A 460 5.74 -16.13 13.23
C TYR A 460 4.88 -15.31 14.20
N ALA A 461 3.77 -14.74 13.73
CA ALA A 461 2.90 -13.92 14.57
C ALA A 461 1.85 -14.77 15.32
N LEU A 462 1.18 -15.71 14.62
CA LEU A 462 0.08 -16.50 15.22
C LEU A 462 0.51 -17.88 15.76
N GLY A 463 1.74 -18.34 15.51
CA GLY A 463 2.18 -19.66 15.95
C GLY A 463 1.55 -20.83 15.19
N TYR A 464 0.92 -20.57 14.06
CA TYR A 464 0.25 -21.61 13.26
C TYR A 464 1.27 -22.40 12.44
N ARG A 465 1.35 -23.71 12.68
CA ARG A 465 2.25 -24.64 11.96
C ARG A 465 3.72 -24.17 11.88
N LYS A 466 4.28 -23.76 13.03
CA LYS A 466 5.72 -23.42 13.18
C LYS A 466 6.67 -24.60 12.94
N ASP A 467 6.13 -25.82 12.91
CA ASP A 467 6.82 -27.08 12.65
C ASP A 467 7.10 -27.35 11.16
N ILE A 468 6.58 -26.51 10.24
CA ILE A 468 6.87 -26.60 8.80
C ILE A 468 7.89 -25.52 8.44
N GLU A 469 8.94 -25.88 7.72
CA GLU A 469 9.82 -24.88 7.12
C GLU A 469 9.31 -24.49 5.73
N VAL A 470 8.90 -23.22 5.55
CA VAL A 470 8.54 -22.67 4.25
C VAL A 470 9.77 -22.02 3.63
N LEU A 471 10.21 -22.53 2.47
CA LEU A 471 11.37 -22.01 1.76
C LEU A 471 11.03 -21.46 0.38
N GLY A 472 11.43 -20.22 0.10
CA GLY A 472 11.36 -19.64 -1.24
C GLY A 472 12.43 -20.21 -2.17
N ILE A 473 12.05 -20.83 -3.30
CA ILE A 473 13.02 -21.38 -4.26
C ILE A 473 13.91 -20.29 -4.85
N GLU A 474 13.36 -19.12 -5.13
CA GLU A 474 14.11 -17.96 -5.64
C GLU A 474 15.15 -17.44 -4.64
N MET A 475 14.98 -17.80 -3.36
CA MET A 475 15.87 -17.40 -2.27
C MET A 475 17.03 -18.38 -2.09
N LEU A 476 16.87 -19.65 -2.48
CA LEU A 476 17.88 -20.69 -2.35
C LEU A 476 19.26 -20.34 -2.96
N PRO A 477 19.38 -19.58 -4.06
CA PRO A 477 20.70 -19.18 -4.57
C PRO A 477 21.46 -18.20 -3.67
N LEU A 478 20.78 -17.45 -2.81
CA LEU A 478 21.37 -16.33 -2.08
C LEU A 478 22.30 -16.79 -0.95
N PRO A 479 23.52 -16.22 -0.79
CA PRO A 479 24.47 -16.67 0.23
C PRO A 479 23.95 -16.62 1.66
N SER A 480 23.24 -15.55 2.04
CA SER A 480 22.63 -15.39 3.38
C SER A 480 21.58 -16.46 3.65
N TYR A 481 20.67 -16.65 2.70
CA TYR A 481 19.63 -17.66 2.78
C TYR A 481 20.19 -19.08 2.76
N LYS A 482 21.21 -19.35 1.94
CA LYS A 482 21.96 -20.62 1.97
C LYS A 482 22.61 -20.86 3.31
N LEU A 483 23.21 -19.83 3.92
CA LEU A 483 23.80 -19.91 5.26
C LEU A 483 22.74 -20.22 6.30
N ASP A 484 21.56 -19.59 6.22
CA ASP A 484 20.47 -19.82 7.17
C ASP A 484 19.87 -21.23 7.00
N VAL A 485 19.64 -21.65 5.76
CA VAL A 485 19.26 -23.03 5.42
C VAL A 485 20.34 -24.00 5.89
N LYS A 486 21.62 -23.70 5.70
CA LYS A 486 22.74 -24.54 6.15
C LYS A 486 22.83 -24.62 7.67
N LYS A 487 22.58 -23.52 8.39
CA LYS A 487 22.54 -23.51 9.86
C LYS A 487 21.38 -24.32 10.40
N ARG A 488 20.21 -24.23 9.77
CA ARG A 488 18.98 -24.92 10.20
C ARG A 488 18.95 -26.40 9.78
N PHE A 489 19.49 -26.74 8.60
CA PHE A 489 19.33 -28.05 7.93
C PHE A 489 20.65 -28.73 7.52
N GLY A 490 21.81 -28.15 7.84
CA GLY A 490 23.14 -28.71 7.56
C GLY A 490 23.64 -28.49 6.12
N SER A 491 22.83 -28.77 5.09
CA SER A 491 23.14 -28.47 3.68
C SER A 491 21.88 -28.41 2.80
N VAL A 492 21.95 -27.68 1.67
CA VAL A 492 20.88 -27.64 0.66
C VAL A 492 20.67 -29.01 0.01
N GLU A 493 21.72 -29.81 -0.13
CA GLU A 493 21.66 -31.18 -0.68
C GLU A 493 20.91 -32.14 0.25
N ASN A 494 20.92 -31.89 1.57
CA ASN A 494 20.13 -32.67 2.52
C ASN A 494 18.62 -32.36 2.43
N LEU A 495 18.21 -31.22 1.85
CA LEU A 495 16.78 -30.92 1.59
C LEU A 495 16.13 -31.93 0.64
N LEU A 496 16.93 -32.66 -0.14
CA LEU A 496 16.47 -33.58 -1.19
C LEU A 496 16.51 -35.06 -0.79
N LYS A 497 17.00 -35.37 0.43
CA LYS A 497 17.13 -36.75 0.90
C LYS A 497 15.83 -37.35 1.43
N ASP A 498 14.91 -36.52 1.93
CA ASP A 498 13.60 -36.93 2.44
C ASP A 498 12.48 -36.55 1.47
N ASP A 499 11.26 -37.02 1.75
CA ASP A 499 10.05 -36.44 1.17
C ASP A 499 9.95 -34.94 1.49
N TYR A 500 9.81 -34.11 0.46
CA TYR A 500 9.55 -32.68 0.58
C TYR A 500 8.34 -32.26 -0.25
N TYR A 501 7.76 -31.14 0.14
CA TYR A 501 6.54 -30.61 -0.47
C TYR A 501 6.86 -29.42 -1.35
N ILE A 502 6.11 -29.26 -2.43
CA ILE A 502 6.23 -28.11 -3.33
C ILE A 502 4.85 -27.51 -3.60
N THR A 503 4.78 -26.18 -3.72
CA THR A 503 3.55 -25.51 -4.16
C THR A 503 3.33 -25.70 -5.66
N PHE A 504 2.12 -25.38 -6.12
CA PHE A 504 1.77 -25.48 -7.54
C PHE A 504 2.67 -24.64 -8.45
N ASP A 505 3.07 -23.44 -8.02
CA ASP A 505 3.98 -22.57 -8.77
C ASP A 505 5.34 -23.20 -9.03
N VAL A 506 5.90 -23.90 -8.03
CA VAL A 506 7.15 -24.65 -8.20
C VAL A 506 6.97 -25.76 -9.22
N PHE A 507 5.87 -26.52 -9.12
CA PHE A 507 5.55 -27.57 -10.08
C PHE A 507 5.43 -27.00 -11.51
N LYS A 508 4.69 -25.90 -11.68
CA LYS A 508 4.42 -25.27 -12.97
C LYS A 508 5.68 -24.64 -13.60
N ASP A 509 6.45 -23.88 -12.82
CA ASP A 509 7.50 -23.02 -13.35
C ASP A 509 8.92 -23.60 -13.28
N TYR A 510 9.13 -24.61 -12.43
CA TYR A 510 10.43 -25.26 -12.27
C TYR A 510 10.40 -26.70 -12.76
N ILE A 511 9.47 -27.51 -12.25
CA ILE A 511 9.41 -28.94 -12.58
C ILE A 511 8.99 -29.14 -14.05
N ARG A 512 7.80 -28.65 -14.44
CA ARG A 512 7.28 -28.85 -15.81
C ARG A 512 8.15 -28.22 -16.90
N LYS A 513 8.92 -27.18 -16.55
CA LYS A 513 9.86 -26.50 -17.47
C LYS A 513 11.25 -27.15 -17.47
N GLY A 514 11.45 -28.26 -16.77
CA GLY A 514 12.73 -28.98 -16.73
C GLY A 514 13.87 -28.21 -16.04
N LYS A 515 13.55 -27.19 -15.24
CA LYS A 515 14.56 -26.38 -14.53
C LYS A 515 15.05 -27.03 -13.23
N PHE A 516 14.38 -28.08 -12.79
CA PHE A 516 14.69 -28.80 -11.57
C PHE A 516 14.67 -30.31 -11.87
N ASN A 517 15.76 -31.00 -11.56
CA ASN A 517 15.85 -32.44 -11.76
C ASN A 517 15.23 -33.16 -10.54
N LEU A 518 14.17 -33.93 -10.76
CA LEU A 518 13.49 -34.70 -9.71
C LEU A 518 14.17 -36.04 -9.41
N GLY A 519 15.15 -36.46 -10.22
CA GLY A 519 15.66 -37.84 -10.16
C GLY A 519 14.53 -38.83 -10.40
N ASP A 520 14.48 -39.89 -9.58
CA ASP A 520 13.45 -40.94 -9.66
C ASP A 520 12.21 -40.68 -8.78
N LYS A 521 12.09 -39.47 -8.20
CA LYS A 521 10.97 -39.12 -7.32
C LYS A 521 9.64 -39.04 -8.07
N THR A 522 8.60 -39.54 -7.41
CA THR A 522 7.21 -39.46 -7.86
C THR A 522 6.56 -38.17 -7.35
N ILE A 523 5.71 -37.56 -8.18
CA ILE A 523 4.93 -36.38 -7.82
C ILE A 523 3.54 -36.83 -7.39
N ILE A 524 3.20 -36.60 -6.13
CA ILE A 524 1.92 -37.04 -5.55
C ILE A 524 1.11 -35.79 -5.15
N PRO A 525 -0.07 -35.54 -5.74
CA PRO A 525 -0.94 -34.45 -5.30
C PRO A 525 -1.46 -34.73 -3.89
N GLU A 526 -1.18 -33.85 -2.94
CA GLU A 526 -1.57 -33.99 -1.53
C GLU A 526 -2.05 -32.64 -0.98
N GLY A 527 -3.35 -32.54 -0.70
CA GLY A 527 -3.98 -31.27 -0.33
C GLY A 527 -3.85 -30.23 -1.45
N LEU A 528 -3.32 -29.05 -1.11
CA LEU A 528 -3.09 -27.94 -2.06
C LEU A 528 -1.61 -27.84 -2.48
N CYS A 529 -0.84 -28.92 -2.32
CA CYS A 529 0.57 -29.00 -2.70
C CYS A 529 0.88 -30.36 -3.34
N PHE A 530 2.12 -30.53 -3.80
CA PHE A 530 2.64 -31.82 -4.26
C PHE A 530 3.69 -32.34 -3.30
N ARG A 531 3.56 -33.61 -2.91
CA ARG A 531 4.64 -34.35 -2.24
C ARG A 531 5.55 -34.97 -3.30
N LEU A 532 6.85 -34.75 -3.15
CA LEU A 532 7.87 -35.43 -3.94
C LEU A 532 8.45 -36.56 -3.10
N SER A 533 8.28 -37.80 -3.55
CA SER A 533 8.64 -38.99 -2.77
C SER A 533 9.39 -40.02 -3.61
N ASP A 534 10.37 -40.69 -2.98
CA ASP A 534 10.99 -41.89 -3.57
C ASP A 534 10.04 -43.11 -3.49
N ASP A 535 9.04 -43.06 -2.62
CA ASP A 535 8.01 -44.09 -2.50
C ASP A 535 7.04 -44.01 -3.68
N LYS A 536 6.96 -45.10 -4.43
CA LYS A 536 6.04 -45.27 -5.57
C LYS A 536 4.73 -45.93 -5.17
N ASN A 537 4.56 -46.30 -3.90
CA ASN A 537 3.32 -46.87 -3.39
C ASN A 537 2.19 -45.84 -3.37
N TYR A 538 0.97 -46.34 -3.38
CA TYR A 538 -0.22 -45.51 -3.23
C TYR A 538 -0.19 -44.77 -1.89
N SER A 539 -0.29 -43.44 -1.94
CA SER A 539 -0.46 -42.58 -0.79
C SER A 539 -1.94 -42.46 -0.45
N ASP A 540 -2.39 -43.14 0.60
CA ASP A 540 -3.73 -42.93 1.16
C ASP A 540 -3.75 -41.63 1.99
N TYR A 541 -3.82 -40.50 1.29
CA TYR A 541 -3.80 -39.19 1.90
C TYR A 541 -4.98 -38.35 1.40
N TYR A 542 -5.90 -38.01 2.32
CA TYR A 542 -7.20 -37.47 1.96
C TYR A 542 -7.65 -36.28 2.82
N PRO A 543 -7.07 -35.09 2.64
CA PRO A 543 -7.71 -33.88 3.13
C PRO A 543 -8.55 -33.23 2.03
N ILE A 544 -9.87 -33.21 2.23
CA ILE A 544 -10.74 -32.27 1.53
C ILE A 544 -10.38 -30.87 2.04
N PRO A 545 -9.89 -29.95 1.18
CA PRO A 545 -9.65 -28.57 1.58
C PRO A 545 -10.95 -27.97 2.11
N LYS A 546 -10.87 -27.18 3.18
CA LYS A 546 -12.02 -26.38 3.59
C LYS A 546 -12.45 -25.47 2.44
N LYS A 547 -13.76 -25.28 2.30
CA LYS A 547 -14.31 -24.32 1.34
C LYS A 547 -13.75 -22.93 1.62
N MET A 548 -13.04 -22.39 0.63
CA MET A 548 -12.44 -21.07 0.70
C MET A 548 -13.50 -19.97 0.60
N ARG A 549 -13.29 -18.87 1.34
CA ARG A 549 -14.21 -17.73 1.37
C ARG A 549 -13.74 -16.64 0.39
N PHE A 550 -14.30 -16.67 -0.81
CA PHE A 550 -14.06 -15.68 -1.86
C PHE A 550 -14.97 -14.47 -1.71
N LEU A 551 -14.51 -13.31 -2.21
CA LEU A 551 -15.38 -12.17 -2.47
C LEU A 551 -16.41 -12.50 -3.55
N ASN A 552 -17.55 -11.80 -3.52
CA ASN A 552 -18.56 -11.87 -4.59
C ASN A 552 -17.97 -11.50 -5.95
N LYS A 553 -17.10 -10.49 -5.98
CA LYS A 553 -16.30 -10.13 -7.16
C LYS A 553 -14.85 -10.53 -6.88
N ARG A 554 -14.39 -11.59 -7.53
CA ARG A 554 -13.03 -12.11 -7.39
C ARG A 554 -12.02 -11.16 -8.05
N THR A 555 -10.94 -10.88 -7.33
CA THR A 555 -9.75 -10.23 -7.89
C THR A 555 -8.96 -11.22 -8.77
N ILE A 556 -7.94 -10.73 -9.50
CA ILE A 556 -7.05 -11.62 -10.28
C ILE A 556 -6.37 -12.68 -9.40
N PHE A 557 -6.03 -12.33 -8.16
CA PHE A 557 -5.47 -13.23 -7.16
C PHE A 557 -6.48 -14.25 -6.66
N HIS A 558 -7.73 -13.83 -6.49
CA HIS A 558 -8.82 -14.74 -6.12
C HIS A 558 -9.13 -15.73 -7.22
N GLU A 559 -9.16 -15.29 -8.49
CA GLU A 559 -9.31 -16.18 -9.64
C GLU A 559 -8.15 -17.18 -9.71
N TYR A 560 -6.92 -16.73 -9.44
CA TYR A 560 -5.77 -17.63 -9.38
C TYR A 560 -5.95 -18.73 -8.32
N ILE A 561 -6.28 -18.38 -7.08
CA ILE A 561 -6.50 -19.35 -6.00
C ILE A 561 -7.67 -20.28 -6.32
N TYR A 562 -8.76 -19.75 -6.90
CA TYR A 562 -9.94 -20.51 -7.29
C TYR A 562 -9.58 -21.60 -8.30
N HIS A 563 -8.91 -21.23 -9.39
CA HIS A 563 -8.52 -22.17 -10.43
C HIS A 563 -7.41 -23.13 -9.98
N LEU A 564 -6.45 -22.66 -9.18
CA LEU A 564 -5.42 -23.51 -8.58
C LEU A 564 -6.05 -24.58 -7.69
N THR A 565 -7.04 -24.22 -6.87
CA THR A 565 -7.71 -25.18 -5.98
C THR A 565 -8.46 -26.24 -6.78
N GLY A 566 -9.22 -25.82 -7.80
CA GLY A 566 -9.87 -26.76 -8.73
C GLY A 566 -8.86 -27.70 -9.39
N PHE A 567 -7.72 -27.16 -9.85
CA PHE A 567 -6.65 -27.95 -10.47
C PHE A 567 -6.04 -28.97 -9.50
N MET A 568 -5.77 -28.60 -8.25
CA MET A 568 -5.20 -29.52 -7.26
C MET A 568 -6.17 -30.66 -6.91
N LEU A 569 -7.46 -30.34 -6.78
CA LEU A 569 -8.51 -31.35 -6.57
C LEU A 569 -8.62 -32.31 -7.76
N GLU A 570 -8.56 -31.78 -8.98
CA GLU A 570 -8.61 -32.57 -10.21
C GLU A 570 -7.36 -33.46 -10.36
N ALA A 571 -6.17 -32.91 -10.07
CA ALA A 571 -4.92 -33.66 -10.07
C ALA A 571 -4.97 -34.82 -9.07
N ARG A 572 -5.53 -34.60 -7.87
CA ARG A 572 -5.75 -35.68 -6.91
C ARG A 572 -6.75 -36.71 -7.44
N ALA A 573 -7.87 -36.30 -8.03
CA ALA A 573 -8.85 -37.23 -8.60
C ALA A 573 -8.24 -38.14 -9.67
N ARG A 574 -7.36 -37.60 -10.52
CA ARG A 574 -6.60 -38.37 -11.52
C ARG A 574 -5.68 -39.38 -10.86
N TYR A 575 -4.93 -38.98 -9.83
CA TYR A 575 -4.09 -39.89 -9.05
C TYR A 575 -4.89 -41.03 -8.40
N GLU A 576 -6.08 -40.75 -7.87
CA GLU A 576 -6.97 -41.78 -7.32
C GLU A 576 -7.43 -42.78 -8.39
N ILE A 577 -7.76 -42.31 -9.61
CA ILE A 577 -8.15 -43.19 -10.73
C ILE A 577 -6.99 -44.09 -11.16
N GLU A 578 -5.79 -43.52 -11.32
CA GLU A 578 -4.57 -44.26 -11.69
C GLU A 578 -4.24 -45.38 -10.69
N ASN A 579 -4.66 -45.22 -9.44
CA ASN A 579 -4.47 -46.21 -8.37
C ASN A 579 -5.75 -47.04 -8.07
N GLY A 580 -6.75 -47.02 -8.96
CA GLY A 580 -7.96 -47.84 -8.87
C GLY A 580 -8.97 -47.41 -7.79
N LYS A 581 -8.87 -46.18 -7.27
CA LYS A 581 -9.74 -45.63 -6.20
C LYS A 581 -10.85 -44.75 -6.77
N ILE A 582 -11.70 -45.34 -7.61
CA ILE A 582 -12.71 -44.62 -8.39
C ILE A 582 -13.69 -43.83 -7.51
N ASP A 583 -14.18 -44.37 -6.39
CA ASP A 583 -15.14 -43.67 -5.53
C ASP A 583 -14.58 -42.39 -4.91
N LYS A 584 -13.29 -42.41 -4.53
CA LYS A 584 -12.60 -41.20 -4.02
C LYS A 584 -12.48 -40.15 -5.12
N ALA A 585 -12.13 -40.56 -6.34
CA ALA A 585 -12.08 -39.66 -7.48
C ALA A 585 -13.44 -39.01 -7.78
N LYS A 586 -14.52 -39.79 -7.79
CA LYS A 586 -15.89 -39.29 -7.99
C LYS A 586 -16.28 -38.25 -6.94
N MET A 587 -15.99 -38.51 -5.67
CA MET A 587 -16.24 -37.56 -4.59
C MET A 587 -15.49 -36.24 -4.79
N LEU A 588 -14.21 -36.27 -5.19
CA LEU A 588 -13.43 -35.06 -5.48
C LEU A 588 -14.01 -34.28 -6.66
N LEU A 589 -14.40 -34.97 -7.74
CA LEU A 589 -15.02 -34.32 -8.90
C LEU A 589 -16.38 -33.70 -8.55
N MET A 590 -17.19 -34.37 -7.71
CA MET A 590 -18.44 -33.81 -7.17
C MET A 590 -18.19 -32.57 -6.29
N LEU A 591 -17.12 -32.57 -5.51
CA LEU A 591 -16.71 -31.42 -4.70
C LEU A 591 -16.35 -30.23 -5.60
N ILE A 592 -15.56 -30.45 -6.66
CA ILE A 592 -15.23 -29.40 -7.65
C ILE A 592 -16.53 -28.83 -8.24
N LYS A 593 -17.44 -29.69 -8.71
CA LYS A 593 -18.72 -29.25 -9.30
C LYS A 593 -19.58 -28.44 -8.33
N LYS A 594 -19.53 -28.77 -7.03
CA LYS A 594 -20.32 -28.13 -5.98
C LYS A 594 -19.72 -26.78 -5.55
N ASP A 595 -18.43 -26.75 -5.24
CA ASP A 595 -17.78 -25.59 -4.60
C ASP A 595 -17.01 -24.71 -5.58
N TYR A 596 -16.66 -25.25 -6.76
CA TYR A 596 -15.94 -24.57 -7.82
C TYR A 596 -16.64 -24.71 -9.20
N PRO A 597 -17.93 -24.32 -9.34
CA PRO A 597 -18.71 -24.56 -10.55
C PRO A 597 -18.17 -23.89 -11.83
N ASP A 598 -17.39 -22.81 -11.70
CA ASP A 598 -16.79 -22.10 -12.85
C ASP A 598 -15.49 -22.79 -13.34
N TYR A 599 -14.96 -23.74 -12.58
CA TYR A 599 -13.76 -24.49 -12.95
C TYR A 599 -14.10 -25.57 -13.98
N SER A 600 -13.43 -25.54 -15.14
CA SER A 600 -13.65 -26.52 -16.20
C SER A 600 -12.83 -27.80 -15.98
N ILE A 601 -13.49 -28.83 -15.43
CA ILE A 601 -12.93 -30.19 -15.29
C ILE A 601 -12.52 -30.76 -16.67
N SER A 602 -11.38 -31.45 -16.76
CA SER A 602 -10.91 -32.02 -18.02
C SER A 602 -11.90 -33.03 -18.63
N PRO A 603 -12.03 -33.08 -19.98
CA PRO A 603 -13.03 -33.92 -20.64
C PRO A 603 -12.96 -35.41 -20.30
N ASP A 604 -11.76 -35.95 -20.12
CA ASP A 604 -11.52 -37.35 -19.78
C ASP A 604 -12.06 -37.71 -18.39
N LEU A 605 -11.98 -36.78 -17.43
CA LEU A 605 -12.48 -36.97 -16.07
C LEU A 605 -14.00 -36.76 -15.95
N LYS A 606 -14.62 -36.05 -16.91
CA LYS A 606 -16.10 -35.86 -16.91
C LYS A 606 -16.87 -37.17 -17.02
N THR A 607 -16.26 -38.24 -17.55
CA THR A 607 -16.88 -39.56 -17.65
C THR A 607 -17.12 -40.22 -16.28
N TYR A 608 -16.49 -39.71 -15.22
CA TYR A 608 -16.63 -40.20 -13.85
C TYR A 608 -17.64 -39.38 -13.01
N LEU A 609 -18.15 -38.26 -13.53
CA LEU A 609 -19.24 -37.47 -12.94
C LEU A 609 -20.61 -38.06 -13.32
#